data_AF-A0A7V2GZY1-F1
#
_entry.id   AF-A0A7V2GZY1-F1
#
_cell.length_a   1.000
_cell.length_b   1.000
_cell.length_c   1.000
_cell.angle_alpha   90.00
_cell.angle_beta   90.00
_cell.angle_gamma   90.00
#
_symmetry.space_group_name_H-M   'P 1'
#
loop_
_entity.id
_entity.type
_entity.pdbx_description
1 polymer ?
#
loop_
_entity_poly.entity_id
_entity_poly.type
_entity_poly.pdbx_seq_one_letter_code
_entity_poly.pdbx_strand_id
1 'polypeptide(L)'
;MSEPDEFAQLAQESAIRESVRAASERASFERYQHERQAAEASRAATRSQRPAEFERVLIRALREAGAAGLKTTEIHRLARRKMRADDLHEILERFERAGAVVRSAIETGGRTATVWTLTTLPQPTKGSR
;
A
#
# COMPACT_ATOMS: atom_id res chain seq x y z
N MET A 1 -57.22 -26.85 -42.48
CA MET A 1 -55.88 -27.29 -42.06
C MET A 1 -55.08 -26.02 -41.79
N SER A 2 -55.01 -25.58 -40.52
CA SER A 2 -54.35 -24.33 -40.14
C SER A 2 -53.65 -24.54 -38.80
N GLU A 3 -52.50 -25.22 -38.80
CA GLU A 3 -51.62 -25.35 -37.63
C GLU A 3 -50.09 -25.13 -37.91
N PRO A 4 -49.63 -24.37 -38.93
CA PRO A 4 -48.21 -24.03 -39.03
C PRO A 4 -47.78 -22.81 -38.19
N ASP A 5 -48.71 -21.95 -37.76
CA ASP A 5 -48.38 -20.67 -37.08
C ASP A 5 -48.02 -20.83 -35.60
N GLU A 6 -48.61 -21.78 -34.88
CA GLU A 6 -48.37 -21.95 -33.43
C GLU A 6 -46.96 -22.46 -33.12
N PHE A 7 -46.42 -23.36 -33.96
CA PHE A 7 -45.04 -23.84 -33.79
C PHE A 7 -44.00 -22.75 -34.09
N ALA A 8 -44.28 -21.87 -35.05
CA ALA A 8 -43.41 -20.74 -35.36
C ALA A 8 -43.43 -19.69 -34.23
N GLN A 9 -44.60 -19.42 -33.65
CA GLN A 9 -44.74 -18.54 -32.49
C GLN A 9 -44.03 -19.11 -31.25
N LEU A 10 -44.19 -20.40 -30.95
CA LEU A 10 -43.51 -21.05 -29.82
C LEU A 10 -41.98 -21.06 -29.98
N ALA A 11 -41.48 -21.27 -31.20
CA ALA A 11 -40.05 -21.17 -31.49
C ALA A 11 -39.53 -19.73 -31.32
N GLN A 12 -40.29 -18.74 -31.76
CA GLN A 12 -39.95 -17.33 -31.61
C GLN A 12 -39.96 -16.88 -30.14
N GLU A 13 -40.97 -17.28 -29.36
CA GLU A 13 -41.03 -17.01 -27.92
C GLU A 13 -39.87 -17.67 -27.15
N SER A 14 -39.50 -18.90 -27.53
CA SER A 14 -38.37 -19.62 -26.93
C SER A 14 -37.05 -18.90 -27.21
N ALA A 15 -36.83 -18.45 -28.44
CA ALA A 15 -35.65 -17.68 -28.83
C ALA A 15 -35.56 -16.34 -28.07
N ILE A 16 -36.70 -15.66 -27.87
CA ILE A 16 -36.75 -14.42 -27.08
C ILE A 16 -36.38 -14.71 -25.62
N ARG A 17 -36.97 -15.74 -24.99
CA ARG A 17 -36.65 -16.10 -23.60
C ARG A 17 -35.18 -16.47 -23.40
N GLU A 18 -34.61 -17.21 -24.35
CA GLU A 18 -33.19 -17.58 -24.33
C GLU A 18 -32.28 -16.35 -24.49
N SER A 19 -32.63 -15.43 -25.39
CA SER A 19 -31.88 -14.18 -25.59
C SER A 19 -31.87 -13.29 -24.36
N VAL A 20 -33.03 -13.15 -23.68
CA VAL A 20 -33.16 -12.37 -22.45
C VAL A 20 -32.34 -12.98 -21.31
N ARG A 21 -32.35 -14.32 -21.20
CA ARG A 21 -31.52 -15.04 -20.24
C ARG A 21 -30.03 -14.82 -20.51
N ALA A 22 -29.58 -14.99 -21.75
CA ALA A 22 -28.19 -14.79 -22.14
C ALA A 22 -27.74 -13.33 -21.91
N ALA A 23 -28.60 -12.35 -22.16
CA ALA A 23 -28.33 -10.94 -21.87
C ALA A 23 -28.20 -10.69 -20.35
N SER A 24 -29.08 -11.29 -19.55
CA SER A 24 -29.03 -11.19 -18.08
C SER A 24 -27.78 -11.84 -17.49
N GLU A 25 -27.36 -12.99 -18.03
CA GLU A 25 -26.13 -13.70 -17.63
C GLU A 25 -24.88 -12.88 -17.97
N ARG A 26 -24.82 -12.28 -19.17
CA ARG A 26 -23.74 -11.35 -19.54
C ARG A 26 -23.67 -10.13 -18.63
N ALA A 27 -24.80 -9.46 -18.39
CA ALA A 27 -24.85 -8.28 -17.53
C ALA A 27 -24.47 -8.61 -16.06
N SER A 28 -24.74 -9.82 -15.60
CA SER A 28 -24.34 -10.28 -14.27
C SER A 28 -22.83 -10.58 -14.20
N PHE A 29 -22.29 -11.19 -15.25
CA PHE A 29 -20.85 -11.43 -15.38
C PHE A 29 -20.05 -10.13 -15.49
N GLU A 30 -20.52 -9.17 -16.28
CA GLU A 30 -19.90 -7.84 -16.39
C GLU A 30 -19.87 -7.12 -15.04
N ARG A 31 -20.99 -7.14 -14.29
CA ARG A 31 -21.05 -6.58 -12.93
C ARG A 31 -20.04 -7.25 -12.00
N TYR A 32 -19.95 -8.59 -12.03
CA TYR A 32 -18.98 -9.33 -11.23
C TYR A 32 -17.53 -8.95 -11.57
N GLN A 33 -17.20 -8.80 -12.87
CA GLN A 33 -15.87 -8.37 -13.30
C GLN A 33 -15.56 -6.94 -12.85
N HIS A 34 -16.51 -6.02 -12.98
CA HIS A 34 -16.37 -4.65 -12.50
C HIS A 34 -16.13 -4.59 -10.99
N GLU A 35 -16.87 -5.36 -10.18
CA GLU A 35 -16.66 -5.44 -8.73
C GLU A 35 -15.29 -6.01 -8.38
N ARG A 36 -14.83 -7.04 -9.11
CA ARG A 36 -13.50 -7.63 -8.95
C ARG A 36 -12.40 -6.62 -9.26
N GLN A 37 -12.51 -5.91 -10.37
CA GLN A 37 -11.55 -4.88 -10.77
C GLN A 37 -11.54 -3.71 -9.77
N ALA A 38 -12.70 -3.27 -9.30
CA ALA A 38 -12.81 -2.23 -8.28
C ALA A 38 -12.16 -2.64 -6.95
N ALA A 39 -12.36 -3.89 -6.52
CA ALA A 39 -11.75 -4.44 -5.32
C ALA A 39 -10.21 -4.55 -5.45
N GLU A 40 -9.72 -4.95 -6.63
CA GLU A 40 -8.28 -5.01 -6.90
C GLU A 40 -7.63 -3.62 -6.96
N ALA A 41 -8.26 -2.67 -7.67
CA ALA A 41 -7.82 -1.28 -7.72
C ALA A 41 -7.79 -0.64 -6.33
N SER A 42 -8.81 -0.89 -5.50
CA SER A 42 -8.86 -0.40 -4.11
C SER A 42 -7.72 -0.98 -3.26
N ARG A 43 -7.40 -2.27 -3.40
CA ARG A 43 -6.27 -2.90 -2.73
C ARG A 43 -4.93 -2.33 -3.20
N ALA A 44 -4.76 -2.09 -4.51
CA ALA A 44 -3.56 -1.47 -5.07
C ALA A 44 -3.37 -0.03 -4.59
N ALA A 45 -4.45 0.75 -4.54
CA ALA A 45 -4.46 2.10 -3.98
C ALA A 45 -4.10 2.11 -2.50
N THR A 46 -4.68 1.20 -1.71
CA THR A 46 -4.37 1.04 -0.27
C THR A 46 -2.89 0.66 -0.06
N ARG A 47 -2.32 -0.20 -0.91
CA ARG A 47 -0.91 -0.56 -0.85
C ARG A 47 -0.01 0.64 -1.15
N SER A 48 -0.39 1.51 -2.09
CA SER A 48 0.38 2.71 -2.45
C SER A 48 0.32 3.82 -1.40
N GLN A 49 -0.73 3.87 -0.56
CA GLN A 49 -0.86 4.87 0.50
C GLN A 49 -0.04 4.56 1.77
N ARG A 50 0.23 3.27 2.05
CA ARG A 50 0.94 2.85 3.27
C ARG A 50 2.36 3.43 3.41
N PRO A 51 3.19 3.50 2.36
CA PRO A 51 4.49 4.18 2.43
C PRO A 51 4.36 5.65 2.80
N ALA A 52 3.48 6.39 2.12
CA ALA A 52 3.29 7.82 2.36
C ALA A 52 2.75 8.14 3.76
N GLU A 53 1.86 7.31 4.31
CA GLU A 53 1.42 7.43 5.70
C GLU A 53 2.56 7.19 6.68
N PHE A 54 3.35 6.12 6.46
CA PHE A 54 4.48 5.80 7.31
C PHE A 54 5.56 6.88 7.27
N GLU A 55 5.84 7.46 6.11
CA GLU A 55 6.77 8.58 5.94
C GLU A 55 6.42 9.75 6.87
N ARG A 56 5.14 10.10 6.98
CA ARG A 56 4.67 11.15 7.90
C ARG A 56 4.90 10.76 9.37
N VAL A 57 4.65 9.50 9.71
CA VAL A 57 4.90 8.97 11.07
C VAL A 57 6.39 8.99 11.40
N LEU A 58 7.24 8.57 10.46
CA LEU A 58 8.69 8.54 10.65
C LEU A 58 9.25 9.95 10.85
N ILE A 59 8.88 10.91 10.00
CA ILE A 59 9.33 12.30 10.17
C ILE A 59 8.87 12.88 11.51
N ARG A 60 7.62 12.61 11.92
CA ARG A 60 7.13 13.04 13.24
C ARG A 60 7.95 12.44 14.38
N ALA A 61 8.18 11.12 14.34
CA ALA A 61 8.94 10.43 15.37
C ALA A 61 10.40 10.91 15.44
N LEU A 62 11.03 11.21 14.30
CA LEU A 62 12.36 11.80 14.25
C LEU A 62 12.39 13.23 14.82
N ARG A 63 11.35 14.04 14.61
CA ARG A 63 11.23 15.35 15.26
C ARG A 63 11.11 15.23 16.78
N GLU A 64 10.27 14.30 17.25
CA GLU A 64 10.06 14.05 18.68
C GLU A 64 11.33 13.50 19.35
N ALA A 65 12.12 12.68 18.65
CA ALA A 65 13.41 12.18 19.13
C ALA A 65 14.52 13.25 19.17
N GLY A 66 14.40 14.31 18.37
CA GLY A 66 15.37 15.41 18.36
C GLY A 66 16.78 14.97 17.98
N ALA A 67 17.79 15.52 18.65
CA ALA A 67 19.20 15.20 18.43
C ALA A 67 19.58 13.77 18.84
N ALA A 68 18.78 13.11 19.69
CA ALA A 68 19.01 11.72 20.06
C ALA A 68 18.74 10.76 18.89
N GLY A 69 17.87 11.17 17.95
CA GLY A 69 17.49 10.39 16.78
C GLY A 69 16.78 9.08 17.12
N LEU A 70 16.55 8.26 16.09
CA LEU A 70 15.94 6.94 16.22
C LEU A 70 16.89 5.86 15.76
N LYS A 71 17.02 4.79 16.53
CA LYS A 71 17.75 3.58 16.13
C LYS A 71 16.96 2.83 15.06
N THR A 72 17.68 2.10 14.22
CA THR A 72 17.06 1.24 13.19
C THR A 72 16.00 0.30 13.78
N THR A 73 16.25 -0.28 14.97
CA THR A 73 15.29 -1.14 15.68
C THR A 73 14.02 -0.40 16.12
N GLU A 74 14.12 0.87 16.50
CA GLU A 74 12.97 1.70 16.89
C GLU A 74 12.13 2.07 15.67
N ILE A 75 12.78 2.34 14.53
CA ILE A 75 12.11 2.58 13.25
C ILE A 75 11.36 1.32 12.79
N HIS A 76 11.97 0.13 12.89
CA HIS A 76 11.27 -1.13 12.61
C HIS A 76 10.06 -1.34 13.54
N ARG A 77 10.15 -0.94 14.81
CA ARG A 77 9.00 -0.99 15.75
C ARG A 77 7.90 -0.01 15.34
N LEU A 78 8.24 1.20 14.89
CA LEU A 78 7.27 2.19 14.39
C LEU A 78 6.52 1.68 13.16
N ALA A 79 7.20 0.99 12.25
CA ALA A 79 6.59 0.42 11.05
C ALA A 79 5.56 -0.68 11.37
N ARG A 80 5.65 -1.32 12.56
CA ARG A 80 4.85 -2.47 13.00
C ARG A 80 4.85 -3.61 11.95
N ARG A 81 4.05 -4.68 12.13
CA ARG A 81 3.85 -5.77 11.15
C ARG A 81 3.24 -5.32 9.79
N LYS A 82 3.13 -4.02 9.53
CA LYS A 82 2.40 -3.46 8.38
C LYS A 82 3.29 -3.15 7.17
N MET A 83 4.61 -3.23 7.32
CA MET A 83 5.59 -2.90 6.27
C MET A 83 6.67 -3.97 6.18
N ARG A 84 7.12 -4.28 4.96
CA ARG A 84 8.26 -5.19 4.75
C ARG A 84 9.58 -4.46 5.06
N ALA A 85 10.62 -5.22 5.39
CA ALA A 85 11.93 -4.65 5.66
C ALA A 85 12.49 -3.91 4.44
N ASP A 86 12.28 -4.44 3.23
CA ASP A 86 12.76 -3.86 1.98
C ASP A 86 12.09 -2.50 1.71
N ASP A 87 10.76 -2.41 1.83
CA ASP A 87 10.01 -1.16 1.66
C ASP A 87 10.50 -0.09 2.66
N LEU A 88 10.77 -0.50 3.91
CA LEU A 88 11.29 0.40 4.93
C LEU A 88 12.70 0.90 4.57
N HIS A 89 13.55 0.01 4.08
CA HIS A 89 14.90 0.37 3.65
C HIS A 89 14.87 1.37 2.50
N GLU A 90 14.02 1.14 1.50
CA GLU A 90 13.84 2.05 0.37
C GLU A 90 13.38 3.45 0.82
N ILE A 91 12.44 3.52 1.77
CA ILE A 91 12.00 4.80 2.35
C ILE A 91 13.15 5.52 3.05
N LEU A 92 13.95 4.81 3.85
CA LEU A 92 15.09 5.39 4.57
C LEU A 92 16.17 5.88 3.59
N GLU A 93 16.53 5.08 2.59
CA GLU A 93 17.47 5.49 1.54
C GLU A 93 16.97 6.70 0.77
N ARG A 94 15.67 6.75 0.44
CA ARG A 94 15.09 7.90 -0.26
C ARG A 94 15.16 9.17 0.58
N PHE A 95 14.89 9.08 1.88
CA PHE A 95 15.04 10.23 2.77
C PHE A 95 16.50 10.67 2.92
N GLU A 96 17.44 9.74 2.96
CA GLU A 96 18.87 10.04 3.02
C GLU A 96 19.33 10.74 1.73
N ARG A 97 18.96 10.21 0.55
CA ARG A 97 19.26 10.83 -0.75
C ARG A 97 18.61 12.20 -0.91
N ALA A 98 17.41 12.40 -0.36
CA ALA A 98 16.73 13.69 -0.35
C ALA A 98 17.33 14.68 0.66
N GLY A 99 18.30 14.27 1.48
CA GLY A 99 18.89 15.10 2.53
C GLY A 99 17.92 15.43 3.66
N ALA A 100 16.83 14.68 3.82
CA ALA A 100 15.85 14.88 4.89
C ALA A 100 16.31 14.25 6.21
N VAL A 101 17.06 13.15 6.13
CA VAL A 101 17.62 12.43 7.28
C VAL A 101 19.10 12.16 7.08
N VAL A 102 19.82 12.03 8.19
CA VAL A 102 21.23 11.62 8.23
C VAL A 102 21.34 10.34 9.02
N ARG A 103 22.19 9.43 8.54
CA ARG A 103 22.55 8.20 9.23
C ARG A 103 23.88 8.39 9.97
N SER A 104 23.86 8.23 11.29
CA SER A 104 25.02 8.37 12.16
C SER A 104 25.28 7.08 12.94
N ALA A 105 26.56 6.69 13.02
CA ALA A 105 26.99 5.58 13.86
C ALA A 105 27.40 6.13 15.24
N ILE A 106 26.69 5.70 16.28
CA ILE A 106 27.01 6.05 17.67
C ILE A 106 27.51 4.82 18.43
N GLU A 107 28.49 5.01 19.30
CA GLU A 107 28.91 3.97 20.23
C GLU A 107 28.08 4.05 21.50
N THR A 108 27.54 2.92 21.95
CA THR A 108 26.78 2.82 23.19
C THR A 108 27.13 1.50 23.86
N GLY A 109 27.78 1.56 25.03
CA GLY A 109 28.14 0.37 25.81
C GLY A 109 29.01 -0.63 25.06
N GLY A 110 29.99 -0.17 24.27
CA GLY A 110 30.90 -1.02 23.49
C GLY A 110 30.31 -1.61 22.21
N ARG A 111 29.08 -1.23 21.84
CA ARG A 111 28.45 -1.62 20.56
C ARG A 111 28.19 -0.38 19.72
N THR A 112 28.42 -0.49 18.41
CA THR A 112 28.03 0.56 17.46
C THR A 112 26.56 0.39 17.09
N ALA A 113 25.78 1.45 17.20
CA ALA A 113 24.38 1.51 16.82
C ALA A 113 24.19 2.56 15.71
N THR A 114 23.36 2.21 14.72
CA THR A 114 22.95 3.13 13.66
C THR A 114 21.73 3.94 14.11
N VAL A 115 21.90 5.26 14.16
CA VAL A 115 20.89 6.23 14.53
C VAL A 115 20.58 7.12 13.33
N TRP A 116 19.30 7.40 13.15
CA TRP A 116 18.78 8.28 12.10
C TRP A 116 18.28 9.56 12.73
N THR A 117 18.67 10.70 12.18
CA THR A 117 18.29 12.04 12.66
C THR A 117 17.78 12.88 11.50
N LEU A 118 16.98 13.91 11.77
CA LEU A 118 16.68 14.91 10.74
C LEU A 118 17.92 15.75 10.49
N THR A 119 18.20 16.04 9.22
CA THR A 119 19.34 16.90 8.82
C THR A 119 19.24 18.30 9.42
N THR A 120 18.03 18.77 9.68
CA THR A 120 17.75 20.10 10.26
C THR A 120 18.04 20.19 11.76
N LEU A 121 18.47 19.09 12.41
CA LEU A 121 18.75 19.04 13.83
C LEU A 121 20.26 18.92 14.10
N PRO A 122 20.77 19.50 15.20
CA PRO A 122 22.15 19.32 15.60
C PRO A 122 22.43 17.82 15.77
N GLN A 123 23.49 17.34 15.11
CA GLN A 123 23.85 15.92 15.14
C GLN A 123 24.27 15.50 16.56
N PRO A 124 23.97 14.27 17.00
CA PRO A 124 24.46 13.76 18.27
C PRO A 124 25.98 13.76 18.24
N THR A 125 26.59 14.68 18.98
CA THR A 125 28.04 14.76 19.12
C THR A 125 28.51 13.48 19.81
N LYS A 126 29.46 12.77 19.20
CA LYS A 126 30.20 11.69 19.88
C LYS A 126 30.63 12.21 21.25
N GLY A 127 30.13 11.60 22.32
CA GLY A 127 30.55 11.95 23.67
C GLY A 127 32.06 11.82 23.77
N SER A 128 32.75 12.95 23.98
CA SER A 128 34.15 12.93 24.41
C SER A 128 34.20 12.34 25.81
N ARG A 129 34.78 11.14 25.88
CA ARG A 129 35.37 10.44 27.04
C ARG A 129 34.61 10.43 28.36
#